data_AF-A0A218QV08-F1
#
_entry.id   AF-A0A218QV08-F1
#
_cell.length_a   1.000
_cell.length_b   1.000
_cell.length_c   1.000
_cell.angle_alpha   90.00
_cell.angle_beta   90.00
_cell.angle_gamma   90.00
#
_symmetry.space_group_name_H-M   'P 1'
#
loop_
_entity.id
_entity.type
_entity.pdbx_description
1 polymer ?
#
loop_
_entity_poly.entity_id
_entity_poly.type
_entity_poly.pdbx_seq_one_letter_code
_entity_poly.pdbx_strand_id
1 'polypeptide(L)' 'MLDKDFSVSIFIPGVNDYVEIVGAKMQVIDGKKYLRIVCVTSCGAELLVSPKDLQIYFDRYGVPF' A
#
# COMPACT_ATOMS: atom_id res chain seq x y z
N MET A 1 -26.78 -7.20 5.24
CA MET A 1 -25.83 -6.08 5.14
C MET A 1 -25.23 -6.18 3.76
N LEU A 2 -25.33 -5.12 2.93
CA LEU A 2 -24.53 -5.07 1.69
C LEU A 2 -23.11 -4.70 2.13
N ASP A 3 -22.15 -5.57 1.84
CA ASP A 3 -20.74 -5.22 1.94
C ASP A 3 -20.53 -3.99 1.05
N LYS A 4 -20.03 -2.92 1.68
CA LYS A 4 -19.63 -1.73 0.96
C LYS A 4 -18.13 -1.84 0.77
N ASP A 5 -17.71 -2.04 -0.46
CA ASP A 5 -16.31 -1.95 -0.83
C ASP A 5 -15.89 -0.48 -0.73
N PHE A 6 -14.97 -0.20 0.18
CA PHE A 6 -14.37 1.12 0.32
C PHE A 6 -12.91 1.05 -0.12
N SER A 7 -12.46 2.08 -0.83
CA SER A 7 -11.04 2.24 -1.13
C SER A 7 -10.27 2.44 0.17
N VAL A 8 -9.22 1.64 0.35
CA VAL A 8 -8.32 1.73 1.51
C VAL A 8 -7.22 2.72 1.18
N SER A 9 -7.14 3.78 1.97
CA SER A 9 -6.05 4.78 1.90
C SER A 9 -5.16 4.71 3.14
N ILE A 10 -3.84 4.76 2.95
CA ILE A 10 -2.85 4.73 4.03
C ILE A 10 -1.95 5.96 3.91
N PHE A 11 -1.73 6.65 5.03
CA PHE A 11 -0.74 7.73 5.07
C PHE A 11 0.68 7.16 5.03
N ILE A 12 1.49 7.60 4.05
CA ILE A 12 2.90 7.24 3.94
C ILE A 12 3.76 8.49 4.22
N PRO A 13 4.42 8.56 5.40
CA PRO A 13 5.25 9.70 5.77
C PRO A 13 6.37 10.02 4.79
N GLY A 14 6.95 9.01 4.14
CA GLY A 14 8.05 9.18 3.18
C GLY A 14 7.68 10.00 1.94
N VAL A 15 6.39 10.08 1.60
CA VAL A 15 5.86 10.92 0.51
C VAL A 15 4.92 12.01 1.02
N ASN A 16 4.72 12.09 2.34
CA ASN A 16 3.81 13.01 3.01
C ASN A 16 2.40 13.04 2.37
N ASP A 17 1.85 11.87 2.07
CA ASP A 17 0.58 11.74 1.36
C ASP A 17 -0.22 10.51 1.81
N TYR A 18 -1.54 10.58 1.63
CA TYR A 18 -2.41 9.41 1.68
C TYR A 18 -2.41 8.73 0.32
N VAL A 19 -2.10 7.44 0.30
CA VAL A 19 -2.04 6.67 -0.93
C VAL A 19 -3.12 5.60 -0.92
N GLU A 20 -3.78 5.42 -2.06
CA GLU A 20 -4.78 4.38 -2.28
C GLU A 20 -4.11 3.09 -2.73
N ILE A 21 -4.47 1.95 -2.12
CA ILE A 21 -4.00 0.65 -2.59
C ILE A 21 -4.85 0.23 -3.78
N VAL A 22 -4.22 0.12 -4.96
CA VAL A 22 -4.92 -0.24 -6.21
C VAL A 22 -4.60 -1.65 -6.70
N GLY A 23 -3.61 -2.31 -6.08
CA GLY A 23 -3.29 -3.70 -6.41
C GLY A 23 -1.92 -4.14 -5.92
N ALA A 24 -1.41 -5.20 -6.55
CA ALA A 24 -0.07 -5.71 -6.29
C ALA A 24 0.56 -6.25 -7.58
N LYS A 25 1.90 -6.17 -7.66
CA LYS A 25 2.67 -6.75 -8.77
C LYS A 25 3.96 -7.39 -8.28
N MET A 26 4.50 -8.30 -9.08
CA MET A 26 5.78 -8.95 -8.83
C MET A 26 6.90 -8.17 -9.51
N GLN A 27 7.98 -7.90 -8.78
CA GLN A 27 9.17 -7.22 -9.27
C GLN A 27 10.40 -8.11 -9.09
N VAL A 28 11.24 -8.23 -10.12
CA VAL A 28 12.49 -8.97 -10.04
C VAL A 28 13.65 -7.99 -9.80
N ILE A 29 14.39 -8.18 -8.71
CA ILE A 29 15.57 -7.38 -8.35
C ILE A 29 16.68 -8.37 -7.98
N ASP A 30 17.85 -8.27 -8.61
CA ASP A 30 19.00 -9.16 -8.39
C ASP A 30 18.66 -10.66 -8.46
N GLY A 31 17.80 -11.04 -9.42
CA GLY A 31 17.35 -12.43 -9.62
C GLY A 31 16.33 -12.93 -8.59
N LYS A 32 15.98 -12.11 -7.59
CA LYS A 32 14.98 -12.45 -6.57
C LYS A 32 13.64 -11.80 -6.91
N LYS A 33 12.54 -12.51 -6.61
CA LYS A 33 11.17 -12.03 -6.82
C LYS A 33 10.65 -11.37 -5.55
N TYR A 34 10.11 -10.16 -5.69
CA TYR A 34 9.54 -9.39 -4.59
C TYR A 34 8.08 -9.04 -4.91
N LEU A 35 7.21 -9.22 -3.93
CA LEU A 35 5.85 -8.67 -3.97
C LEU A 35 5.92 -7.16 -3.71
N ARG A 36 5.30 -6.37 -4.59
CA ARG A 36 5.13 -4.93 -4.43
C ARG A 36 3.65 -4.60 -4.39
N ILE A 37 3.24 -3.84 -3.40
CA ILE A 37 1.92 -3.22 -3.36
C ILE A 37 1.96 -1.99 -4.25
N VAL A 38 0.98 -1.88 -5.13
CA VAL A 38 0.82 -0.73 -6.02
C VAL A 38 -0.09 0.26 -5.31
N CYS A 39 0.47 1.43 -5.02
CA CYS A 39 -0.26 2.52 -4.41
C CYS A 39 -0.32 3.73 -5.34
N VAL A 40 -1.41 4.50 -5.29
CA VAL A 40 -1.56 5.74 -6.05
C VAL A 40 -1.67 6.90 -5.08
N THR A 41 -0.80 7.90 -5.26
CA THR A 41 -0.83 9.17 -4.50
C THR A 41 -2.02 10.03 -4.90
N SER A 42 -2.34 11.04 -4.08
CA SER A 42 -3.38 12.04 -4.38
C SER A 42 -3.13 12.80 -5.69
N CYS A 43 -1.87 12.91 -6.13
CA CYS A 43 -1.49 13.51 -7.41
C CYS A 43 -1.47 12.54 -8.59
N GLY A 44 -1.85 11.27 -8.39
CA GLY A 44 -1.93 10.26 -9.45
C GLY A 44 -0.61 9.56 -9.76
N ALA A 45 0.45 9.80 -9.00
CA ALA A 45 1.71 9.09 -9.15
C ALA A 45 1.64 7.69 -8.53
N GLU A 46 2.19 6.69 -9.24
CA GLU A 46 2.30 5.31 -8.77
C GLU A 46 3.52 5.14 -7.84
N LEU A 47 3.30 4.49 -6.71
CA LEU A 47 4.31 4.10 -5.74
C LEU A 47 4.30 2.58 -5.55
N LEU A 48 5.50 1.99 -5.49
CA LEU A 48 5.67 0.57 -5.20
C LEU A 48 6.18 0.40 -3.78
N VAL A 49 5.31 -0.14 -2.92
CA VAL A 49 5.59 -0.29 -1.50
C VAL A 49 5.86 -1.75 -1.18
N SER A 50 6.85 -2.01 -0.33
CA SER A 50 7.05 -3.35 0.22
C SER A 50 5.92 -3.67 1.22
N PRO A 51 5.32 -4.86 1.20
CA PRO A 51 4.34 -5.27 2.20
C PRO A 51 4.86 -5.12 3.65
N LYS A 52 6.16 -5.39 3.87
CA LYS A 52 6.80 -5.23 5.19
C LYS A 52 6.79 -3.79 5.68
N ASP A 53 6.92 -2.83 4.77
CA ASP A 53 6.92 -1.40 5.13
C ASP A 53 5.49 -0.95 5.47
N LEU A 54 4.47 -1.60 4.90
CA LEU A 54 3.07 -1.34 5.23
C LEU A 54 2.64 -1.92 6.58
N GLN A 55 3.25 -3.04 7.00
CA GLN A 55 2.94 -3.69 8.27
C GLN A 55 3.10 -2.73 9.47
N ILE A 56 4.11 -1.86 9.43
CA ILE A 56 4.33 -0.84 10.46
C ILE A 56 3.13 0.11 10.61
N TYR A 57 2.41 0.39 9.52
CA TYR A 57 1.22 1.25 9.58
C TYR A 57 0.01 0.48 10.13
N PHE A 58 -0.20 -0.77 9.73
CA PHE A 58 -1.30 -1.58 10.29
C PHE A 58 -1.15 -1.81 11.79
N ASP A 59 0.07 -2.12 12.26
CA ASP A 59 0.36 -2.35 13.67
C ASP A 59 0.18 -1.07 14.52
N ARG A 60 0.47 0.11 13.95
CA ARG A 60 0.34 1.40 14.67
C ARG A 60 -1.07 1.92 14.75
N TYR A 61 -1.90 1.66 13.74
CA TYR A 61 -3.26 2.17 13.68
C TYR A 61 -4.31 1.21 14.26
N GLY A 62 -3.88 0.03 14.74
CA GLY A 62 -4.76 -0.91 15.42
C GLY A 62 -5.98 -1.27 14.58
N VAL A 63 -5.81 -1.38 13.25
CA VAL A 63 -6.89 -1.73 12.34
C VAL A 63 -7.22 -3.20 12.59
N PRO A 64 -8.38 -3.55 13.17
CA PRO A 64 -8.73 -4.95 13.37
C PRO A 64 -9.03 -5.56 11.99
N PHE A 65 -8.25 -6.56 11.61
CA PHE A 65 -8.54 -7.46 10.49
C PHE A 65 -9.49 -8.57 10.93
#